data_AF-A0A2E7UFV0-F1
#
_entry.id   AF-A0A2E7UFV0-F1
#
_cell.length_a   1.000
_cell.length_b   1.000
_cell.length_c   1.000
_cell.angle_alpha   90.00
_cell.angle_beta   90.00
_cell.angle_gamma   90.00
#
_symmetry.space_group_name_H-M   'P 1'
#
loop_
_entity.id
_entity.type
_entity.pdbx_description
1 polymer ?
#
loop_
_entity_poly.entity_id
_entity_poly.type
_entity_poly.pdbx_seq_one_letter_code
_entity_poly.pdbx_strand_id
1 'polypeptide(L)'
;MRATDTDLWHRLADYEIGPADAAFTFAQRLARENRWSDGYAARVIGEYKRFCWLACEAGHEVTPSDAVDQAWHLHLTYSRDYWDIFCPQVLRRPLHHGPTAGGTSERTRYYDQYAQTLASYEAHFGQVPPADIWPDARRRFLVDPRAVRLNPADVVILTRGQAYGVLAAIGLALAALVATAMF
;
A
#
# COMPACT_ATOMS: atom_id res chain seq x y z
N MET A 1 0.26 -24.07 16.26
CA MET A 1 -1.12 -23.59 16.09
C MET A 1 -1.11 -22.68 14.87
N ARG A 2 -2.03 -22.86 13.91
CA ARG A 2 -2.08 -21.94 12.76
C ARG A 2 -2.69 -20.62 13.19
N ALA A 3 -2.27 -19.52 12.55
CA ALA A 3 -2.85 -18.21 12.80
C ALA A 3 -4.38 -18.22 12.68
N THR A 4 -4.91 -18.98 11.71
CA THR A 4 -6.34 -19.10 11.43
C THR A 4 -7.16 -19.71 12.57
N ASP A 5 -6.52 -20.40 13.51
CA ASP A 5 -7.17 -21.09 14.62
C ASP A 5 -7.20 -20.23 15.90
N THR A 6 -6.69 -19.00 15.83
CA THR A 6 -6.54 -18.12 17.00
C THR A 6 -7.73 -17.20 17.19
N ASP A 7 -8.05 -16.87 18.45
CA ASP A 7 -9.07 -15.88 18.78
C ASP A 7 -8.81 -14.51 18.14
N LEU A 8 -7.53 -14.10 18.03
CA LEU A 8 -7.16 -12.86 17.35
C LEU A 8 -7.54 -12.90 15.87
N TRP A 9 -7.29 -14.02 15.19
CA TRP A 9 -7.67 -14.15 13.79
C TRP A 9 -9.18 -14.14 13.59
N HIS A 10 -9.96 -14.83 14.43
CA HIS A 10 -11.41 -14.79 14.32
C HIS A 10 -11.96 -13.36 14.46
N ARG A 11 -11.49 -12.59 15.45
CA ARG A 11 -11.89 -11.18 15.58
C ARG A 11 -11.48 -10.35 14.36
N LEU A 12 -10.28 -10.55 13.83
CA LEU A 12 -9.82 -9.88 12.62
C LEU A 12 -10.67 -10.26 11.40
N ALA A 13 -10.98 -11.55 11.23
CA ALA A 13 -11.77 -12.07 10.13
C ALA A 13 -13.18 -11.49 10.12
N ASP A 14 -13.83 -11.46 11.29
CA ASP A 14 -15.20 -10.96 11.49
C ASP A 14 -15.30 -9.42 11.48
N TYR A 15 -14.19 -8.71 11.68
CA TYR A 15 -14.19 -7.25 11.73
C TYR A 15 -14.44 -6.61 10.36
N GLU A 16 -15.39 -5.69 10.29
CA GLU A 16 -15.61 -4.83 9.12
C GLU A 16 -15.07 -3.41 9.40
N ILE A 17 -14.33 -2.84 8.45
CA ILE A 17 -13.72 -1.51 8.61
C ILE A 17 -14.74 -0.44 8.22
N GLY A 18 -15.02 0.47 9.16
CA GLY A 18 -15.97 1.58 8.97
C GLY A 18 -17.44 1.19 9.14
N PRO A 19 -18.37 2.13 8.90
CA PRO A 19 -19.80 1.91 9.14
C PRO A 19 -20.42 0.89 8.18
N ALA A 20 -21.23 -0.03 8.71
CA ALA A 20 -21.92 -1.06 7.92
C ALA A 20 -22.95 -0.50 6.92
N ASP A 21 -23.48 0.70 7.18
CA ASP A 21 -24.47 1.40 6.35
C ASP A 21 -23.83 2.44 5.42
N ALA A 22 -22.50 2.44 5.28
CA ALA A 22 -21.79 3.38 4.43
C ALA A 22 -22.16 3.21 2.94
N ALA A 23 -22.73 4.26 2.34
CA ALA A 23 -23.04 4.30 0.90
C ALA A 23 -21.78 4.19 0.00
N PHE A 24 -20.60 4.54 0.53
CA PHE A 24 -19.29 4.34 -0.10
C PHE A 24 -18.36 3.65 0.89
N THR A 25 -18.15 2.35 0.71
CA THR A 25 -17.49 1.50 1.70
C THR A 25 -15.98 1.72 1.77
N PHE A 26 -15.35 1.23 2.85
CA PHE A 26 -13.89 1.24 2.97
C PHE A 26 -13.20 0.58 1.76
N ALA A 27 -13.72 -0.58 1.31
CA ALA A 27 -13.18 -1.30 0.17
C ALA A 27 -13.28 -0.50 -1.13
N GLN A 28 -14.42 0.13 -1.39
CA GLN A 28 -14.61 0.99 -2.57
C GLN A 28 -13.71 2.22 -2.52
N ARG A 29 -13.53 2.80 -1.32
CA ARG A 29 -12.55 3.87 -1.12
C ARG A 29 -11.15 3.35 -1.40
N LEU A 30 -10.70 2.27 -0.78
CA LEU A 30 -9.37 1.70 -1.00
C LEU A 30 -9.10 1.45 -2.49
N ALA A 31 -10.06 0.83 -3.18
CA ALA A 31 -10.02 0.57 -4.61
C ALA A 31 -9.82 1.86 -5.41
N ARG A 32 -10.68 2.86 -5.19
CA ARG A 32 -10.57 4.17 -5.86
C ARG A 32 -9.27 4.88 -5.50
N GLU A 33 -8.75 4.72 -4.29
CA GLU A 33 -7.52 5.37 -3.77
C GLU A 33 -6.28 4.87 -4.50
N ASN A 34 -6.27 3.61 -4.84
CA ASN A 34 -5.10 3.00 -5.42
C ASN A 34 -5.29 2.61 -6.89
N ARG A 35 -6.40 3.04 -7.51
CA ARG A 35 -6.83 2.62 -8.87
C ARG A 35 -6.82 1.10 -9.02
N TRP A 36 -7.27 0.41 -7.96
CA TRP A 36 -7.44 -1.04 -7.94
C TRP A 36 -8.86 -1.44 -8.34
N SER A 37 -9.04 -2.69 -8.74
CA SER A 37 -10.36 -3.29 -8.84
C SER A 37 -10.93 -3.58 -7.45
N ASP A 38 -12.25 -3.64 -7.34
CA ASP A 38 -12.93 -3.99 -6.09
C ASP A 38 -12.47 -5.36 -5.55
N GLY A 39 -12.31 -6.35 -6.44
CA GLY A 39 -11.82 -7.68 -6.07
C GLY A 39 -10.37 -7.67 -5.56
N TYR A 40 -9.50 -6.84 -6.14
CA TYR A 40 -8.13 -6.70 -5.64
C TYR A 40 -8.11 -5.99 -4.28
N ALA A 41 -8.88 -4.91 -4.13
CA ALA A 41 -9.01 -4.21 -2.85
C ALA A 41 -9.55 -5.13 -1.74
N ALA A 42 -10.54 -5.97 -2.03
CA ALA A 42 -11.06 -6.97 -1.09
C ALA A 42 -9.98 -7.97 -0.65
N ARG A 43 -9.16 -8.47 -1.59
CA ARG A 43 -8.01 -9.34 -1.27
C ARG A 43 -6.98 -8.61 -0.41
N VAL A 44 -6.65 -7.37 -0.74
CA VAL A 44 -5.71 -6.54 0.05
C VAL A 44 -6.23 -6.31 1.47
N ILE A 45 -7.53 -6.13 1.68
CA ILE A 45 -8.10 -6.04 3.04
C ILE A 45 -7.90 -7.34 3.82
N GLY A 46 -8.08 -8.50 3.17
CA GLY A 46 -7.76 -9.80 3.78
C GLY A 46 -6.28 -9.90 4.18
N GLU A 47 -5.38 -9.47 3.30
CA GLU A 47 -3.93 -9.45 3.57
C GLU A 47 -3.52 -8.42 4.63
N TYR A 48 -4.22 -7.29 4.71
CA TYR A 48 -4.06 -6.31 5.78
C TYR A 48 -4.42 -6.88 7.14
N LYS A 49 -5.51 -7.65 7.24
CA LYS A 49 -5.86 -8.38 8.47
C LYS A 49 -4.78 -9.40 8.84
N ARG A 50 -4.21 -10.13 7.87
CA ARG A 50 -3.06 -11.03 8.12
C ARG A 50 -1.83 -10.30 8.61
N PHE A 51 -1.53 -9.14 8.05
CA PHE A 51 -0.46 -8.27 8.53
C PHE A 51 -0.70 -7.81 9.97
N CYS A 52 -1.91 -7.39 10.32
CA CYS A 52 -2.23 -7.00 11.70
C CYS A 52 -2.06 -8.17 12.69
N TRP A 53 -2.40 -9.40 12.27
CA TRP A 53 -2.11 -10.59 13.05
C TRP A 53 -0.61 -10.77 13.26
N LEU A 54 0.19 -10.70 12.19
CA LEU A 54 1.66 -10.80 12.27
C LEU A 54 2.26 -9.73 13.18
N ALA A 55 1.78 -8.49 13.08
CA ALA A 55 2.23 -7.39 13.93
C ALA A 55 1.96 -7.61 15.42
N CYS A 56 0.98 -8.45 15.77
CA CYS A 56 0.67 -8.79 17.15
C CYS A 56 1.45 -10.02 17.63
N GLU A 57 1.63 -11.03 16.76
CA GLU A 57 1.99 -12.39 17.18
C GLU A 57 3.35 -12.89 16.66
N ALA A 58 3.98 -12.24 15.67
CA ALA A 58 5.23 -12.70 15.09
C ALA A 58 6.44 -12.57 16.04
N GLY A 59 6.30 -11.86 17.16
CA GLY A 59 7.36 -11.68 18.16
C GLY A 59 8.47 -10.70 17.74
N HIS A 60 8.34 -10.06 16.58
CA HIS A 60 9.24 -9.03 16.08
C HIS A 60 8.44 -7.94 15.35
N GLU A 61 9.05 -6.78 15.13
CA GLU A 61 8.48 -5.76 14.25
C GLU A 61 8.39 -6.28 12.81
N VAL A 62 7.28 -5.99 12.13
CA VAL A 62 6.99 -6.46 10.77
C VAL A 62 6.84 -5.29 9.81
N THR A 63 7.21 -5.50 8.54
CA THR A 63 7.08 -4.52 7.45
C THR A 63 6.01 -4.97 6.48
N PRO A 64 4.98 -4.15 6.20
CA PRO A 64 3.97 -4.50 5.20
C PRO A 64 4.51 -4.39 3.77
N SER A 65 3.87 -5.09 2.84
CA SER A 65 4.00 -4.75 1.42
C SER A 65 3.39 -3.38 1.14
N ASP A 66 3.69 -2.78 -0.02
CA ASP A 66 3.14 -1.46 -0.37
C ASP A 66 1.60 -1.47 -0.37
N ALA A 67 0.98 -2.48 -1.01
CA ALA A 67 -0.48 -2.59 -1.05
C ALA A 67 -1.13 -2.71 0.34
N VAL A 68 -0.50 -3.49 1.23
CA VAL A 68 -0.99 -3.64 2.60
C VAL A 68 -0.79 -2.36 3.42
N ASP A 69 0.33 -1.65 3.20
CA ASP A 69 0.59 -0.35 3.83
C ASP A 69 -0.46 0.70 3.37
N GLN A 70 -0.87 0.71 2.10
CA GLN A 70 -1.95 1.59 1.62
C GLN A 70 -3.30 1.32 2.31
N ALA A 71 -3.63 0.06 2.58
CA ALA A 71 -4.82 -0.28 3.36
C ALA A 71 -4.69 0.20 4.81
N TRP A 72 -3.51 0.03 5.41
CA TRP A 72 -3.25 0.50 6.77
C TRP A 72 -3.33 2.03 6.87
N HIS A 73 -2.70 2.76 5.94
CA HIS A 73 -2.78 4.21 5.86
C HIS A 73 -4.22 4.68 5.76
N LEU A 74 -5.02 4.07 4.87
CA LEU A 74 -6.43 4.42 4.76
C LEU A 74 -7.17 4.18 6.09
N HIS A 75 -6.96 3.03 6.74
CA HIS A 75 -7.62 2.71 8.00
C HIS A 75 -7.27 3.68 9.13
N LEU A 76 -6.02 4.17 9.20
CA LEU A 76 -5.63 5.22 10.15
C LEU A 76 -6.45 6.51 9.97
N THR A 77 -6.94 6.81 8.76
CA THR A 77 -7.82 7.97 8.51
C THR A 77 -9.25 7.75 9.01
N TYR A 78 -9.67 6.51 9.26
CA TYR A 78 -10.93 6.17 9.94
C TYR A 78 -10.67 6.19 11.45
N SER A 79 -10.18 7.32 11.96
CA SER A 79 -9.48 7.38 13.25
C SER A 79 -10.32 6.91 14.45
N ARG A 80 -11.64 7.14 14.44
CA ARG A 80 -12.56 6.64 15.48
C ARG A 80 -12.71 5.12 15.40
N ASP A 81 -12.93 4.61 14.19
CA ASP A 81 -12.96 3.16 13.94
C ASP A 81 -11.65 2.50 14.40
N TYR A 82 -10.51 3.07 14.00
CA TYR A 82 -9.19 2.57 14.34
C TYR A 82 -8.90 2.59 15.86
N TRP A 83 -9.11 3.74 16.52
CA TRP A 83 -8.70 3.93 17.91
C TRP A 83 -9.74 3.52 18.95
N ASP A 84 -11.03 3.59 18.63
CA ASP A 84 -12.10 3.28 19.59
C ASP A 84 -12.63 1.85 19.42
N ILE A 85 -12.43 1.23 18.25
CA ILE A 85 -12.94 -0.11 17.93
C ILE A 85 -11.80 -1.07 17.60
N PHE A 86 -11.06 -0.84 16.52
CA PHE A 86 -10.06 -1.79 16.02
C PHE A 86 -8.97 -2.11 17.05
N CYS A 87 -8.25 -1.11 17.53
CA CYS A 87 -7.17 -1.33 18.49
C CYS A 87 -7.65 -1.90 19.84
N PRO A 88 -8.64 -1.30 20.55
CA PRO A 88 -9.01 -1.76 21.88
C PRO A 88 -9.88 -3.03 21.88
N GLN A 89 -10.70 -3.27 20.86
CA GLN A 89 -11.68 -4.37 20.85
C GLN A 89 -11.23 -5.55 19.98
N VAL A 90 -10.71 -5.27 18.77
CA VAL A 90 -10.29 -6.30 17.80
C VAL A 90 -8.88 -6.78 18.12
N LEU A 91 -7.88 -5.89 18.10
CA LEU A 91 -6.50 -6.23 18.41
C LEU A 91 -6.27 -6.42 19.92
N ARG A 92 -7.03 -5.71 20.75
CA ARG A 92 -6.85 -5.58 22.21
C ARG A 92 -5.47 -5.06 22.61
N ARG A 93 -4.83 -4.31 21.70
CA ARG A 93 -3.56 -3.64 21.92
C ARG A 93 -3.39 -2.50 20.92
N PRO A 94 -2.62 -1.46 21.26
CA PRO A 94 -2.30 -0.42 20.30
C PRO A 94 -1.41 -0.99 19.18
N LEU A 95 -1.68 -0.54 17.96
CA LEU A 95 -0.83 -0.76 16.79
C LEU A 95 -0.55 0.60 16.16
N HIS A 96 0.68 1.09 16.31
CA HIS A 96 1.08 2.40 15.83
C HIS A 96 1.80 2.29 14.48
N HIS A 97 1.49 3.20 13.56
CA HIS A 97 2.31 3.44 12.37
C HIS A 97 3.37 4.48 12.70
N GLY A 98 4.63 4.18 12.41
CA GLY A 98 5.78 5.03 12.72
C GLY A 98 6.39 5.66 11.46
N PRO A 99 6.99 6.86 11.57
CA PRO A 99 7.72 7.44 10.45
C PRO A 99 8.97 6.61 10.11
N THR A 100 9.39 6.63 8.84
CA THR A 100 10.67 6.04 8.44
C THR A 100 11.81 7.03 8.74
N ALA A 101 12.89 6.57 9.40
CA ALA A 101 14.03 7.45 9.72
C ALA A 101 14.86 7.85 8.48
N GLY A 102 14.74 7.08 7.40
CA GLY A 102 15.45 7.30 6.14
C GLY A 102 16.93 6.87 6.18
N GLY A 103 17.59 6.96 5.02
CA GLY A 103 19.00 6.59 4.88
C GLY A 103 19.25 5.12 4.52
N THR A 104 20.52 4.80 4.21
CA THR A 104 20.93 3.48 3.73
C THR A 104 20.81 2.39 4.79
N SER A 105 21.16 2.69 6.04
CA SER A 105 21.01 1.74 7.16
C SER A 105 19.56 1.32 7.35
N GLU A 106 18.64 2.27 7.29
CA GLU A 106 17.21 2.00 7.45
C GLU A 106 16.65 1.24 6.24
N ARG A 107 17.15 1.50 5.03
CA ARG A 107 16.80 0.71 3.84
C ARG A 107 17.22 -0.75 3.98
N THR A 108 18.44 -1.03 4.46
CA THR A 108 18.90 -2.40 4.70
C THR A 108 18.07 -3.07 5.79
N ARG A 109 17.82 -2.38 6.91
CA ARG A 109 16.93 -2.89 7.97
C ARG A 109 15.55 -3.26 7.43
N TYR A 110 14.92 -2.38 6.65
CA TYR A 110 13.59 -2.67 6.08
C TYR A 110 13.61 -3.83 5.08
N TYR A 111 14.69 -3.98 4.31
CA TYR A 111 14.87 -5.12 3.42
C TYR A 111 14.86 -6.45 4.20
N ASP A 112 15.67 -6.52 5.26
CA ASP A 112 15.79 -7.72 6.11
C ASP A 112 14.50 -7.98 6.90
N GLN A 113 13.90 -6.95 7.49
CA GLN A 113 12.65 -7.03 8.25
C GLN A 113 11.47 -7.46 7.36
N TYR A 114 11.42 -7.00 6.11
CA TYR A 114 10.40 -7.43 5.16
C TYR A 114 10.57 -8.90 4.76
N ALA A 115 11.80 -9.35 4.50
CA ALA A 115 12.08 -10.77 4.26
C ALA A 115 11.66 -11.63 5.47
N GLN A 116 11.94 -11.17 6.69
CA GLN A 116 11.49 -11.83 7.91
C GLN A 116 9.96 -11.83 8.04
N THR A 117 9.28 -10.76 7.61
CA THR A 117 7.82 -10.68 7.60
C THR A 117 7.21 -11.75 6.68
N LEU A 118 7.77 -11.95 5.49
CA LEU A 118 7.32 -12.99 4.55
C LEU A 118 7.56 -14.40 5.12
N ALA A 119 8.71 -14.63 5.77
CA ALA A 119 8.99 -15.89 6.44
C ALA A 119 8.00 -16.18 7.58
N SER A 120 7.68 -15.17 8.41
CA SER A 120 6.68 -15.28 9.48
C SER A 120 5.28 -15.52 8.92
N TYR A 121 4.93 -14.89 7.80
CA TYR A 121 3.67 -15.16 7.10
C TYR A 121 3.55 -16.67 6.77
N GLU A 122 4.55 -17.23 6.10
CA GLU A 122 4.56 -18.64 5.71
C GLU A 122 4.48 -19.58 6.91
N ALA A 123 5.27 -19.29 7.95
CA ALA A 123 5.31 -20.09 9.16
C ALA A 123 3.95 -20.13 9.89
N HIS A 124 3.25 -19.01 9.96
CA HIS A 124 2.02 -18.90 10.75
C HIS A 124 0.75 -19.23 9.97
N PHE A 125 0.70 -18.93 8.68
CA PHE A 125 -0.46 -19.20 7.83
C PHE A 125 -0.34 -20.51 7.02
N GLY A 126 0.84 -21.13 6.98
CA GLY A 126 1.06 -22.41 6.30
C GLY A 126 0.95 -22.33 4.78
N GLN A 127 1.07 -21.11 4.22
CA GLN A 127 1.01 -20.85 2.79
C GLN A 127 1.91 -19.67 2.43
N VAL A 128 2.44 -19.67 1.21
CA VAL A 128 3.15 -18.52 0.64
C VAL A 128 2.17 -17.37 0.47
N PRO A 129 2.54 -16.13 0.85
CA PRO A 129 1.68 -14.98 0.62
C PRO A 129 1.49 -14.72 -0.89
N PRO A 130 0.33 -14.20 -1.31
CA PRO A 130 0.07 -13.95 -2.72
C PRO A 130 1.04 -12.91 -3.29
N ALA A 131 1.89 -13.31 -4.24
CA ALA A 131 3.02 -12.51 -4.73
C ALA A 131 2.63 -11.21 -5.47
N ASP A 132 1.37 -11.08 -5.90
CA ASP A 132 0.83 -9.84 -6.46
C ASP A 132 0.59 -8.76 -5.39
N ILE A 133 0.33 -9.17 -4.14
CA ILE A 133 0.15 -8.27 -2.98
C ILE A 133 1.42 -8.20 -2.14
N TRP A 134 2.14 -9.31 -1.99
CA TRP A 134 3.38 -9.46 -1.22
C TRP A 134 4.55 -9.83 -2.14
N PRO A 135 5.08 -8.87 -2.91
CA PRO A 135 6.21 -9.13 -3.79
C PRO A 135 7.48 -9.41 -2.99
N ASP A 136 8.54 -9.89 -3.65
CA ASP A 136 9.86 -10.01 -3.01
C ASP A 136 10.42 -8.65 -2.56
N ALA A 137 11.41 -8.69 -1.66
CA ALA A 137 12.01 -7.49 -1.09
C ALA A 137 12.64 -6.57 -2.15
N ARG A 138 13.24 -7.13 -3.20
CA ARG A 138 13.83 -6.35 -4.29
C ARG A 138 12.75 -5.53 -4.99
N ARG A 139 11.60 -6.13 -5.31
CA ARG A 139 10.48 -5.44 -5.93
C ARG A 139 9.85 -4.43 -4.95
N ARG A 140 9.63 -4.80 -3.70
CA ARG A 140 9.06 -3.91 -2.67
C ARG A 140 9.83 -2.60 -2.49
N PHE A 141 11.15 -2.61 -2.63
CA PHE A 141 12.01 -1.45 -2.33
C PHE A 141 12.71 -0.80 -3.54
N LEU A 142 12.82 -1.49 -4.69
CA LEU A 142 13.41 -0.89 -5.91
C LEU A 142 12.37 -0.52 -6.97
N VAL A 143 11.19 -1.13 -6.90
CA VAL A 143 10.15 -1.03 -7.92
C VAL A 143 8.92 -0.33 -7.37
N ASP A 144 8.50 -0.70 -6.16
CA ASP A 144 7.41 -0.08 -5.41
C ASP A 144 8.00 0.96 -4.43
N PRO A 145 7.26 2.02 -4.04
CA PRO A 145 5.83 2.23 -4.28
C PRO A 145 5.54 2.71 -5.71
N ARG A 146 4.42 2.24 -6.28
CA ARG A 146 3.95 2.71 -7.60
C ARG A 146 2.66 3.53 -7.54
N ALA A 147 2.57 4.34 -6.50
CA ALA A 147 1.77 5.58 -6.47
C ALA A 147 0.24 5.41 -6.53
N VAL A 148 -0.41 6.58 -6.67
CA VAL A 148 -1.85 6.94 -6.79
C VAL A 148 -2.58 7.00 -5.43
N ARG A 149 -3.52 7.91 -5.14
CA ARG A 149 -4.73 8.37 -5.86
C ARG A 149 -4.57 9.64 -6.67
N LEU A 150 -5.17 9.70 -7.86
CA LEU A 150 -5.32 10.94 -8.62
C LEU A 150 -6.74 11.07 -9.17
N ASN A 151 -7.40 12.19 -8.83
CA ASN A 151 -8.52 12.78 -9.55
C ASN A 151 -8.13 14.18 -10.02
N PRO A 152 -7.65 14.32 -11.25
CA PRO A 152 -7.49 15.63 -11.89
C PRO A 152 -8.70 16.12 -12.70
N ALA A 153 -9.89 15.56 -12.48
CA ALA A 153 -10.96 15.56 -13.47
C ALA A 153 -10.51 15.06 -14.88
N ASP A 154 -9.59 14.10 -15.09
CA ASP A 154 -9.13 13.01 -14.22
C ASP A 154 -7.77 12.41 -14.63
N VAL A 155 -6.93 13.26 -15.23
CA VAL A 155 -5.48 13.19 -15.56
C VAL A 155 -5.22 13.38 -17.07
N VAL A 156 -4.15 14.10 -17.48
CA VAL A 156 -3.35 13.77 -18.69
C VAL A 156 -1.93 13.49 -18.22
N ILE A 157 -1.54 12.22 -18.25
CA ILE A 157 -0.26 11.76 -17.69
C ILE A 157 0.72 11.54 -18.85
N LEU A 158 1.82 12.31 -18.88
CA LEU A 158 2.82 12.25 -19.94
C LEU A 158 4.07 11.46 -19.53
N THR A 159 4.49 10.59 -20.45
CA THR A 159 5.73 9.82 -20.36
C THR A 159 6.96 10.71 -20.59
N ARG A 160 8.13 10.21 -20.16
CA ARG A 160 9.41 10.85 -20.49
C ARG A 160 9.59 11.03 -22.01
N GLY A 161 9.21 10.05 -22.82
CA GLY A 161 9.28 10.14 -24.29
C GLY A 161 8.22 11.06 -24.93
N GLN A 162 7.01 11.18 -24.37
CA GLN A 162 5.99 12.14 -24.82
C GLN A 162 6.35 13.56 -24.43
N ALA A 163 6.99 13.72 -23.27
CA ALA A 163 7.73 14.93 -23.00
C ALA A 163 8.78 15.13 -24.09
N TYR A 164 9.58 14.12 -24.46
CA TYR A 164 10.66 14.31 -25.44
C TYR A 164 10.21 14.57 -26.89
N GLY A 165 9.16 13.97 -27.41
CA GLY A 165 8.65 14.24 -28.76
C GLY A 165 7.89 15.56 -28.89
N VAL A 166 7.10 15.94 -27.87
CA VAL A 166 6.49 17.28 -27.78
C VAL A 166 7.59 18.35 -27.72
N LEU A 167 8.70 18.05 -27.04
CA LEU A 167 9.90 18.89 -27.01
C LEU A 167 10.65 18.93 -28.36
N ALA A 168 10.79 17.80 -29.06
CA ALA A 168 11.47 17.76 -30.36
C ALA A 168 10.71 18.55 -31.44
N ALA A 169 9.38 18.54 -31.43
CA ALA A 169 8.55 19.26 -32.40
C ALA A 169 8.43 20.78 -32.12
N ILE A 170 8.43 21.20 -30.85
CA ILE A 170 8.48 22.63 -30.46
C ILE A 170 9.85 23.24 -30.83
N GLY A 171 10.93 22.46 -30.70
CA GLY A 171 12.29 22.90 -31.01
C GLY A 171 12.53 23.23 -32.49
N LEU A 172 12.08 22.35 -33.40
CA LEU A 172 12.18 22.59 -34.85
C LEU A 172 11.35 23.81 -35.31
N ALA A 173 10.25 24.15 -34.63
CA ALA A 173 9.40 25.29 -34.97
C ALA A 173 10.01 26.67 -34.62
N LEU A 174 10.80 26.79 -33.56
CA LEU A 174 11.43 28.06 -33.12
C LEU A 174 12.69 28.43 -33.92
N ALA A 175 13.48 27.43 -34.31
CA ALA A 175 14.68 27.65 -35.13
C ALA A 175 14.32 28.28 -36.49
N ALA A 176 13.16 27.94 -37.05
CA ALA A 176 12.66 28.53 -38.30
C ALA A 176 12.24 30.02 -38.19
N LEU A 177 11.95 30.53 -36.99
CA LEU A 177 11.40 31.88 -36.76
C LEU A 177 12.50 32.96 -36.61
N VAL A 178 13.70 32.59 -36.16
CA VAL A 178 14.86 33.51 -36.04
C VAL A 178 15.52 33.75 -37.40
N ALA A 179 15.60 32.72 -38.24
CA ALA A 179 16.13 32.82 -39.59
C ALA A 179 15.33 33.80 -40.49
N THR A 180 14.09 34.14 -40.11
CA THR A 180 13.21 35.05 -40.86
C THR A 180 13.23 36.52 -40.39
N ALA A 181 13.89 36.87 -39.28
CA ALA A 181 13.96 38.25 -38.75
C ALA A 181 15.28 39.00 -39.07
N MET A 182 16.25 38.30 -39.66
CA MET A 182 17.58 38.85 -40.02
C MET A 182 17.71 39.19 -41.51
N PHE A 183 16.65 38.96 -42.29
CA PHE A 183 16.48 39.44 -43.66
C PHE A 183 15.57 40.66 -43.65
#